data_AF-A0A2N2W5A9-F1
#
_entry.id   AF-A0A2N2W5A9-F1
#
_cell.length_a   1.000
_cell.length_b   1.000
_cell.length_c   1.000
_cell.angle_alpha   90.00
_cell.angle_beta   90.00
_cell.angle_gamma   90.00
#
_symmetry.space_group_name_H-M   'P 1'
#
loop_
_entity.id
_entity.type
_entity.pdbx_description
1 polymer ?
#
loop_
_entity_poly.entity_id
_entity_poly.type
_entity_poly.pdbx_seq_one_letter_code
_entity_poly.pdbx_strand_id
1 'polypeptide(L)' 'MNGWFRHKEKIEILQERFIYLMRKSYELALRDKEKSDKTNEEACSIKKELNKLRTEHYSH' A
#
# COMPACT_ATOMS: atom_id res chain seq x y z
N MET A 1 -19.97 -4.49 -17.06
CA MET A 1 -19.27 -4.79 -15.79
C MET A 1 -18.90 -3.47 -15.13
N ASN A 2 -19.50 -3.17 -13.98
CA ASN A 2 -19.53 -1.83 -13.39
C ASN A 2 -18.15 -1.42 -12.87
N GLY A 3 -17.68 -0.21 -13.21
CA GLY A 3 -16.36 0.31 -12.82
C GLY A 3 -16.10 0.33 -11.31
N TRP A 4 -17.16 0.33 -10.48
CA TRP A 4 -17.10 0.16 -9.03
C TRP A 4 -16.36 -1.11 -8.60
N PHE A 5 -16.66 -2.26 -9.21
CA PHE A 5 -16.06 -3.54 -8.81
C PHE A 5 -14.55 -3.54 -9.04
N ARG A 6 -14.10 -2.98 -10.17
CA ARG A 6 -12.66 -2.84 -10.48
C ARG A 6 -11.95 -1.88 -9.51
N HIS A 7 -12.64 -0.85 -9.04
CA HIS A 7 -12.07 0.11 -8.09
C HIS A 7 -11.89 -0.52 -6.70
N LYS A 8 -12.88 -1.30 -6.24
CA LYS A 8 -12.81 -2.05 -4.98
C LYS A 8 -11.67 -3.08 -5.01
N GLU A 9 -11.57 -3.85 -6.08
CA GLU A 9 -10.50 -4.83 -6.29
C GLU A 9 -9.11 -4.17 -6.29
N LYS A 10 -8.97 -3.00 -6.93
CA LYS A 10 -7.71 -2.24 -6.91
C LYS A 10 -7.31 -1.81 -5.48
N ILE A 11 -8.26 -1.34 -4.67
CA ILE A 11 -8.01 -0.93 -3.28
C ILE A 11 -7.55 -2.14 -2.45
N GLU A 12 -8.23 -3.28 -2.58
CA GLU A 12 -7.90 -4.51 -1.87
C GLU A 12 -6.47 -5.00 -2.20
N ILE A 13 -6.11 -5.03 -3.50
CA ILE A 13 -4.75 -5.40 -3.95
C ILE A 13 -3.68 -4.47 -3.35
N LEU A 14 -3.93 -3.16 -3.33
CA LEU A 14 -3.00 -2.19 -2.76
C LEU A 14 -2.87 -2.35 -1.24
N GLN A 15 -3.96 -2.67 -0.54
CA GLN A 15 -3.92 -2.94 0.91
C GLN A 15 -3.09 -4.18 1.23
N GLU A 16 -3.31 -5.28 0.51
CA GLU A 16 -2.53 -6.51 0.69
C GLU A 16 -1.04 -6.26 0.47
N ARG A 17 -0.70 -5.55 -0.62
CA ARG A 17 0.69 -5.23 -0.94
C ARG A 17 1.32 -4.32 0.11
N PHE A 18 0.59 -3.33 0.63
CA PHE A 18 1.05 -2.49 1.72
C PHE A 18 1.37 -3.30 2.98
N ILE A 19 0.46 -4.19 3.40
CA ILE A 19 0.65 -5.04 4.59
C ILE A 19 1.87 -5.94 4.42
N TYR A 20 2.02 -6.56 3.25
CA TYR A 20 3.17 -7.40 2.94
C TYR A 20 4.49 -6.63 3.04
N LEU A 21 4.58 -5.45 2.42
CA LEU A 21 5.80 -4.63 2.46
C LEU A 21 6.11 -4.14 3.87
N MET A 22 5.10 -3.73 4.65
CA MET A 22 5.30 -3.33 6.05
C MET A 22 5.83 -4.48 6.91
N ARG A 23 5.28 -5.69 6.77
CA ARG A 23 5.80 -6.85 7.51
C ARG A 23 7.25 -7.13 7.14
N LYS A 24 7.54 -7.10 5.84
CA LYS A 24 8.89 -7.34 5.31
C LYS A 24 9.89 -6.27 5.76
N SER A 25 9.50 -5.00 5.83
CA SER A 25 10.40 -3.94 6.33
C SER A 25 10.78 -4.19 7.78
N TYR A 26 9.81 -4.54 8.65
CA TYR A 26 10.10 -4.87 10.05
C TYR A 26 11.01 -6.09 10.21
N GLU A 27 10.78 -7.14 9.42
CA GLU A 27 11.66 -8.33 9.43
C GLU A 27 13.10 -7.97 9.00
N LEU A 28 13.24 -7.08 8.02
CA LEU A 28 14.53 -6.62 7.52
C LEU A 28 15.23 -5.66 8.49
N ALA A 29 14.49 -4.85 9.25
CA ALA A 29 15.05 -3.81 10.12
C ALA A 29 16.11 -4.33 11.10
N LEU A 30 15.97 -5.59 11.52
CA LEU A 30 16.90 -6.25 12.45
C LEU A 30 18.20 -6.74 11.80
N ARG A 31 18.25 -6.85 10.47
CA ARG A 31 19.33 -7.51 9.72
C ARG A 31 19.98 -6.62 8.65
N ASP A 32 19.19 -5.74 8.04
CA ASP A 32 19.57 -4.90 6.91
C ASP A 32 18.70 -3.64 6.92
N LYS A 33 19.22 -2.60 7.60
CA LYS A 33 18.52 -1.33 7.77
C LYS A 33 18.23 -0.66 6.43
N GLU A 34 19.17 -0.67 5.50
CA GLU A 34 19.02 -0.02 4.21
C GLU A 34 17.89 -0.66 3.39
N LYS A 35 17.85 -1.99 3.33
CA LYS A 35 16.73 -2.68 2.66
C LYS A 35 15.41 -2.51 3.39
N SER A 36 15.41 -2.46 4.72
CA SER A 36 14.22 -2.14 5.51
C SER A 36 13.66 -0.77 5.13
N ASP A 37 14.51 0.25 5.15
CA ASP A 37 14.14 1.64 4.87
C ASP A 37 13.56 1.75 3.45
N LYS A 38 14.21 1.13 2.45
CA LYS A 38 13.71 1.08 1.08
C LYS A 38 12.35 0.37 0.96
N THR A 39 12.19 -0.77 1.63
CA THR A 39 10.91 -1.52 1.63
C THR A 39 9.81 -0.71 2.30
N ASN A 40 10.14 0.03 3.36
CA ASN A 40 9.22 0.92 4.06
C ASN A 40 8.83 2.15 3.21
N GLU A 41 9.76 2.72 2.43
CA GLU A 41 9.46 3.80 1.48
C GLU A 41 8.48 3.35 0.38
N GLU A 42 8.65 2.13 -0.13
CA GLU A 42 7.69 1.53 -1.07
C GLU A 42 6.31 1.37 -0.43
N ALA A 43 6.24 0.85 0.81
CA ALA A 43 4.98 0.75 1.55
C ALA A 43 4.31 2.12 1.78
N CYS A 44 5.10 3.14 2.12
CA CYS A 44 4.60 4.51 2.29
C CYS A 44 4.04 5.08 0.98
N SER A 45 4.62 4.74 -0.16
CA SER A 45 4.13 5.17 -1.47
C SER A 45 2.75 4.55 -1.79
N ILE A 46 2.57 3.27 -1.47
CA ILE A 46 1.26 2.59 -1.60
C ILE A 46 0.22 3.23 -0.67
N LYS A 47 0.61 3.57 0.56
CA LYS A 47 -0.28 4.26 1.51
C LYS A 47 -0.75 5.62 0.98
N LYS A 48 0.12 6.37 0.29
CA LYS A 48 -0.27 7.62 -0.38
C LYS A 48 -1.28 7.38 -1.50
N GLU A 49 -1.09 6.34 -2.32
CA GLU A 49 -2.06 5.98 -3.37
C GLU A 49 -3.41 5.56 -2.78
N LEU A 50 -3.41 4.73 -1.74
CA LEU A 50 -4.62 4.32 -1.01
C LEU A 50 -5.38 5.53 -0.45
N ASN A 51 -4.67 6.50 0.12
CA ASN A 51 -5.29 7.73 0.62
C ASN A 51 -5.90 8.56 -0.52
N LYS A 52 -5.22 8.68 -1.65
CA LYS A 52 -5.75 9.38 -2.83
C LYS A 52 -7.04 8.72 -3.34
N LEU A 53 -7.03 7.39 -3.52
CA LEU A 53 -8.20 6.62 -3.96
C LEU A 53 -9.37 6.74 -2.98
N ARG A 54 -9.11 6.73 -1.68
CA ARG A 54 -10.15 6.96 -0.67
C ARG A 54 -10.74 8.36 -0.79
N THR A 55 -9.92 9.41 -0.86
CA THR A 55 -10.40 10.79 -0.97
C THR A 55 -11.22 11.02 -2.25
N GLU A 56 -10.78 10.46 -3.38
CA GLU A 56 -11.53 10.49 -4.66
C GLU A 56 -12.90 9.80 -4.53
N HIS A 57 -13.00 8.72 -3.77
CA HIS A 57 -14.26 8.00 -3.53
C HIS A 57 -15.24 8.76 -2.61
N TYR A 58 -14.77 9.60 -1.69
CA TYR A 58 -15.64 10.40 -0.78
C TYR A 58 -16.03 11.78 -1.34
N SER A 59 -15.57 12.14 -2.55
CA SER A 59 -15.83 13.43 -3.19
C SER A 59 -16.94 13.38 -4.26
N HIS A 60 -17.84 12.38 -4.19
CA HIS A 60 -19.02 12.23 -5.05
C HIS A 60 -20.27 11.90 -4.23
#